data_AF-A0A453QZC0-F1
#
_entry.id   AF-A0A453QZC0-F1
#
_cell.length_a   1.000
_cell.length_b   1.000
_cell.length_c   1.000
_cell.angle_alpha   90.00
_cell.angle_beta   90.00
_cell.angle_gamma   90.00
#
_symmetry.space_group_name_H-M   'P 1'
#
loop_
_entity.id
_entity.type
_entity.pdbx_description
1 polymer ?
#
loop_
_entity_poly.entity_id
_entity_poly.type
_entity_poly.pdbx_seq_one_letter_code
_entity_poly.pdbx_strand_id
1 'polypeptide(L)'
;MSPQPAHDLPEDRGEANVLIEEARGSPPAKEAEAGGAVGWVLSPVAWFRMLIRELHWSFVLGVVATYGISQGLGGGISRVASDYYWKDVQKVQPSAAQVYHGVTSIPWLVKPVWGLLTDVLPVAGYRRRPYFVLAGIMGVIAMLIVSLHSKLHVMFALLALMSGSASVAIADVTIDACVAENSLIHPHLAADMMSLNGFCSSVGGLIGFSISGFLVHAIGSQGTLGILTIPSALVILAGILLKDVHIPNFPYGQVSRMFSSCCLRSDISTLYACTKFSV
;
A
#
# COMPACT_ATOMS: atom_id res chain seq x y z
N MET A 1 20.74 57.59 35.45
CA MET A 1 20.11 57.76 34.13
C MET A 1 20.10 56.39 33.48
N SER A 2 18.94 55.74 33.45
CA SER A 2 18.76 54.34 33.07
C SER A 2 18.67 54.17 31.53
N PRO A 3 18.89 52.96 30.98
CA PRO A 3 18.85 52.72 29.53
C PRO A 3 17.41 52.73 29.01
N GLN A 4 17.21 53.22 27.79
CA GLN A 4 15.93 53.22 27.09
C GLN A 4 15.41 51.81 26.77
N PRO A 5 14.08 51.57 26.81
CA PRO A 5 13.46 50.36 26.31
C PRO A 5 13.22 50.43 24.79
N ALA A 6 13.07 49.25 24.21
CA ALA A 6 12.90 48.99 22.79
C ALA A 6 11.63 49.61 22.19
N HIS A 7 11.70 49.83 20.89
CA HIS A 7 10.65 50.36 20.02
C HIS A 7 9.48 49.37 19.92
N ASP A 8 8.31 49.73 20.45
CA ASP A 8 7.07 48.99 20.30
C ASP A 8 6.57 49.08 18.85
N LEU A 9 6.34 47.92 18.22
CA LEU A 9 5.55 47.77 16.99
C LEU A 9 4.06 47.61 17.40
N PRO A 10 3.11 48.23 16.70
CA PRO A 10 1.71 48.19 17.08
C PRO A 10 1.14 46.79 16.93
N GLU A 11 0.42 46.38 17.97
CA GLU A 11 -0.17 45.06 18.15
C GLU A 11 -1.25 44.74 17.12
N ASP A 12 -1.03 43.63 16.41
CA ASP A 12 -2.02 42.91 15.61
C ASP A 12 -3.00 42.11 16.51
N ARG A 13 -3.54 42.77 17.54
CA ARG A 13 -4.48 42.17 18.52
C ARG A 13 -5.94 42.27 18.05
N GLY A 14 -6.19 43.00 16.96
CA GLY A 14 -7.52 43.18 16.35
C GLY A 14 -7.92 42.02 15.44
N GLU A 15 -7.06 41.61 14.51
CA GLU A 15 -7.39 40.57 13.53
C GLU A 15 -7.46 39.17 14.17
N ALA A 16 -6.62 38.89 15.17
CA ALA A 16 -6.67 37.64 15.93
C ALA A 16 -7.98 37.47 16.72
N ASN A 17 -8.54 38.57 17.26
CA ASN A 17 -9.79 38.49 18.02
C ASN A 17 -11.02 38.33 17.10
N VAL A 18 -10.99 38.89 15.88
CA VAL A 18 -12.07 38.72 14.89
C VAL A 18 -12.11 37.28 14.35
N LEU A 19 -10.95 36.66 14.13
CA LEU A 19 -10.86 35.25 13.71
C LEU A 19 -11.26 34.25 14.81
N ILE A 20 -11.08 34.61 16.08
CA ILE A 20 -11.51 33.76 17.21
C ILE A 20 -13.02 33.87 17.47
N GLU A 21 -13.65 35.01 17.18
CA GLU A 21 -15.10 35.18 17.34
C GLU A 21 -15.91 34.46 16.26
N GLU A 22 -15.41 34.41 15.02
CA GLU A 22 -16.09 33.70 13.92
C GLU A 22 -16.07 32.17 14.12
N ALA A 23 -15.12 31.65 14.89
CA ALA A 23 -15.05 30.24 15.28
C ALA A 23 -16.00 29.85 16.43
N ARG A 24 -16.73 30.79 17.05
CA ARG A 24 -17.61 30.53 18.22
C ARG A 24 -19.11 30.51 17.92
N GLY A 25 -19.49 30.54 16.64
CA GLY A 25 -20.87 30.37 16.19
C GLY A 25 -21.31 28.92 16.08
N SER A 26 -21.46 28.21 17.20
CA SER A 26 -22.18 26.93 17.22
C SER A 26 -23.68 27.14 16.98
N PRO A 27 -24.34 26.44 16.02
CA PRO A 27 -25.80 26.31 16.05
C PRO A 27 -26.22 25.39 17.22
N PRO A 28 -27.45 25.56 17.74
CA PRO A 28 -27.83 25.06 19.05
C PRO A 28 -27.98 23.54 19.09
N ALA A 29 -27.56 22.98 20.22
CA ALA A 29 -27.85 21.63 20.65
C ALA A 29 -29.36 21.35 20.61
N LYS A 30 -29.79 20.55 19.63
CA LYS A 30 -31.03 19.77 19.71
C LYS A 30 -30.76 18.39 19.12
N GLU A 31 -31.21 17.38 19.88
CA GLU A 31 -31.18 15.94 19.58
C GLU A 31 -29.93 15.16 20.01
N ALA A 32 -29.54 15.33 21.27
CA ALA A 32 -29.05 14.19 22.05
C ALA A 32 -30.24 13.66 22.86
N GLU A 33 -30.81 12.51 22.49
CA GLU A 33 -31.48 11.52 23.36
C GLU A 33 -32.22 10.47 22.48
N ALA A 34 -31.47 9.50 21.91
CA ALA A 34 -31.92 8.13 21.58
C ALA A 34 -30.90 7.41 20.67
N GLY A 35 -29.73 7.01 21.17
CA GLY A 35 -28.80 6.25 20.31
C GLY A 35 -27.43 5.89 20.86
N GLY A 36 -27.18 6.01 22.17
CA GLY A 36 -25.83 6.01 22.76
C GLY A 36 -24.95 4.79 22.49
N ALA A 37 -25.51 3.62 22.17
CA ALA A 37 -24.73 2.42 21.82
C ALA A 37 -24.74 2.11 20.31
N VAL A 38 -25.81 2.47 19.61
CA VAL A 38 -25.99 2.17 18.17
C VAL A 38 -25.25 3.20 17.29
N GLY A 39 -25.15 4.46 17.73
CA GLY A 39 -24.43 5.52 17.02
C GLY A 39 -22.91 5.30 16.97
N TRP A 40 -22.31 4.73 18.02
CA TRP A 40 -20.87 4.43 18.06
C TRP A 40 -20.50 3.31 17.08
N VAL A 41 -21.33 2.28 16.92
CA VAL A 41 -21.10 1.18 15.97
C VAL A 41 -21.42 1.59 14.53
N LEU A 42 -22.37 2.51 14.33
CA LEU A 42 -22.68 3.06 13.01
C LEU A 42 -21.63 4.06 12.52
N SER A 43 -20.84 4.66 13.42
CA SER A 43 -19.84 5.69 13.06
C SER A 43 -18.74 5.18 12.10
N PRO A 44 -18.09 4.01 12.32
CA PRO A 44 -17.15 3.43 11.36
C PRO A 44 -17.79 3.03 10.03
N VAL A 45 -19.03 2.52 10.06
CA VAL A 45 -19.75 2.12 8.85
C VAL A 45 -20.18 3.34 8.04
N ALA A 46 -20.60 4.41 8.70
CA ALA A 46 -20.93 5.70 8.09
C ALA A 46 -19.67 6.34 7.48
N TRP A 47 -18.54 6.32 8.19
CA TRP A 47 -17.24 6.76 7.69
C TRP A 47 -16.80 5.97 6.45
N PHE A 48 -16.92 4.64 6.48
CA PHE A 48 -16.59 3.79 5.33
C PHE A 48 -17.53 4.05 4.14
N ARG A 49 -18.83 4.30 4.39
CA ARG A 49 -19.79 4.71 3.34
C ARG A 49 -19.49 6.09 2.76
N MET A 50 -19.03 7.03 3.59
CA MET A 50 -18.57 8.35 3.15
C MET A 50 -17.36 8.20 2.22
N LEU A 51 -16.36 7.40 2.63
CA LEU A 51 -15.19 7.09 1.80
C LEU A 51 -15.56 6.46 0.45
N ILE A 52 -16.48 5.49 0.41
CA ILE A 52 -16.93 4.85 -0.86
C ILE A 52 -17.69 5.84 -1.77
N ARG A 53 -18.30 6.88 -1.21
CA ARG A 53 -19.04 7.88 -1.97
C ARG A 53 -18.12 8.97 -2.51
N GLU A 54 -17.20 9.45 -1.68
CA GLU A 54 -16.28 10.52 -2.06
C GLU A 54 -15.09 10.00 -2.89
N LEU A 55 -14.56 8.82 -2.55
CA LEU A 55 -13.61 8.12 -3.41
C LEU A 55 -14.36 7.11 -4.26
N HIS A 56 -13.91 6.93 -5.50
CA HIS A 56 -14.46 5.89 -6.36
C HIS A 56 -14.43 4.52 -5.67
N TRP A 57 -15.57 3.82 -5.65
CA TRP A 57 -15.72 2.48 -5.07
C TRP A 57 -14.65 1.47 -5.52
N SER A 58 -14.13 1.62 -6.73
CA SER A 58 -13.07 0.80 -7.32
C SER A 58 -11.72 1.00 -6.63
N PHE A 59 -11.42 2.24 -6.20
CA PHE A 59 -10.20 2.54 -5.45
C PHE A 59 -10.25 1.92 -4.05
N VAL A 60 -11.37 2.08 -3.33
CA VAL A 60 -11.55 1.49 -2.00
C VAL A 60 -11.41 -0.03 -2.05
N LEU A 61 -12.00 -0.69 -3.05
CA LEU A 61 -11.80 -2.13 -3.28
C LEU A 61 -10.34 -2.49 -3.58
N GLY A 62 -9.63 -1.66 -4.34
CA GLY A 62 -8.19 -1.83 -4.59
C GLY A 62 -7.35 -1.77 -3.31
N VAL A 63 -7.63 -0.80 -2.42
CA VAL A 63 -6.99 -0.66 -1.11
C VAL A 63 -7.27 -1.88 -0.23
N VAL A 64 -8.53 -2.30 -0.13
CA VAL A 64 -8.93 -3.46 0.68
C VAL A 64 -8.30 -4.76 0.16
N ALA A 65 -8.29 -4.98 -1.16
CA ALA A 65 -7.68 -6.16 -1.75
C ALA A 65 -6.15 -6.19 -1.57
N THR A 66 -5.49 -5.05 -1.71
CA THR A 66 -4.02 -4.97 -1.65
C THR A 66 -3.51 -4.98 -0.21
N TYR A 67 -3.94 -4.02 0.62
CA TYR A 67 -3.46 -3.94 2.00
C TYR A 67 -4.13 -4.94 2.93
N GLY A 68 -5.44 -5.13 2.79
CA GLY A 68 -6.16 -6.09 3.64
C GLY A 68 -5.82 -7.53 3.30
N ILE A 69 -6.03 -7.92 2.04
CA ILE A 69 -5.92 -9.33 1.65
C ILE A 69 -4.49 -9.71 1.26
N SER A 70 -3.82 -8.96 0.37
CA SER A 70 -2.48 -9.34 -0.07
C SER A 70 -1.41 -9.09 0.99
N GLN A 71 -1.39 -7.91 1.61
CA GLN A 71 -0.36 -7.50 2.56
C GLN A 71 -0.66 -7.98 3.99
N GLY A 72 -1.88 -7.77 4.49
CA GLY A 72 -2.31 -8.20 5.82
C GLY A 72 -2.49 -9.73 5.91
N LEU A 73 -3.55 -10.25 5.29
CA LEU A 73 -3.88 -11.68 5.35
C LEU A 73 -2.77 -12.54 4.73
N GLY A 74 -2.37 -12.22 3.50
CA GLY A 74 -1.34 -12.94 2.76
C GLY A 74 0.03 -12.85 3.42
N GLY A 75 0.41 -11.68 3.95
CA GLY A 75 1.68 -11.51 4.67
C GLY A 75 1.74 -12.32 5.97
N GLY A 76 0.65 -12.34 6.75
CA GLY A 76 0.56 -13.15 7.97
C GLY A 76 0.66 -14.64 7.69
N ILE A 77 -0.12 -15.14 6.73
CA ILE A 77 -0.09 -16.55 6.31
C ILE A 77 1.27 -16.93 5.71
N SER A 78 1.83 -16.10 4.82
CA SER A 78 3.11 -16.34 4.17
C SER A 78 4.27 -16.41 5.17
N ARG A 79 4.27 -15.55 6.18
CA ARG A 79 5.32 -15.53 7.20
C ARG A 79 5.33 -16.80 8.02
N VAL A 80 4.17 -17.21 8.55
CA VAL A 80 4.04 -18.44 9.33
C VAL A 80 4.30 -19.68 8.46
N ALA A 81 3.75 -19.73 7.25
CA ALA A 81 3.96 -20.86 6.35
C ALA A 81 5.43 -21.02 5.93
N SER A 82 6.15 -19.91 5.69
CA SER A 82 7.58 -19.93 5.37
C SER A 82 8.42 -20.42 6.55
N ASP A 83 8.14 -19.96 7.76
CA ASP A 83 8.86 -20.39 8.98
C ASP A 83 8.75 -21.91 9.20
N TYR A 84 7.52 -22.45 9.07
CA TYR A 84 7.29 -23.90 9.16
C TYR A 84 7.85 -24.66 7.95
N TYR A 85 7.86 -24.07 6.75
CA TYR A 85 8.47 -24.68 5.57
C TYR A 85 9.98 -24.92 5.76
N TRP A 86 10.72 -23.91 6.21
CA TRP A 86 12.16 -24.03 6.43
C TRP A 86 12.50 -25.02 7.55
N LYS A 87 11.68 -25.04 8.60
CA LYS A 87 11.88 -25.90 9.76
C LYS A 87 11.52 -27.37 9.46
N ASP A 88 10.35 -27.63 8.90
CA ASP A 88 9.80 -28.98 8.82
C ASP A 88 10.15 -29.71 7.52
N VAL A 89 10.21 -28.97 6.39
CA VAL A 89 10.46 -29.57 5.07
C VAL A 89 11.95 -29.67 4.79
N GLN A 90 12.69 -28.58 5.02
CA GLN A 90 14.12 -28.54 4.72
C GLN A 90 15.03 -28.86 5.91
N LYS A 91 14.48 -28.94 7.13
CA LYS A 91 15.24 -29.21 8.37
C LYS A 91 16.46 -28.29 8.53
N VAL A 92 16.36 -27.05 8.04
CA VAL A 92 17.47 -26.10 8.08
C VAL A 92 17.61 -25.52 9.48
N GLN A 93 18.84 -25.24 9.90
CA GLN A 93 19.09 -24.54 11.15
C GLN A 93 18.41 -23.16 11.12
N PRO A 94 17.80 -22.70 12.23
CA PRO A 94 17.10 -21.41 12.29
C PRO A 94 17.97 -20.20 11.90
N SER A 95 19.29 -20.30 12.07
CA SER A 95 20.26 -19.30 11.60
C SER A 95 20.22 -19.11 10.07
N ALA A 96 20.13 -20.20 9.30
CA ALA A 96 20.04 -20.14 7.84
C ALA A 96 18.66 -19.66 7.37
N ALA A 97 17.58 -20.04 8.07
CA ALA A 97 16.24 -19.56 7.78
C ALA A 97 16.11 -18.02 7.94
N GLN A 98 16.78 -17.43 8.94
CA GLN A 98 16.86 -15.97 9.06
C GLN A 98 17.57 -15.31 7.87
N VAL A 99 18.67 -15.91 7.39
CA VAL A 99 19.37 -15.40 6.20
C VAL A 99 18.43 -15.44 4.99
N TYR A 100 17.69 -16.54 4.80
CA TYR A 100 16.70 -16.66 3.73
C TYR A 100 15.57 -15.63 3.83
N HIS A 101 15.06 -15.36 5.03
CA HIS A 101 14.11 -14.26 5.27
C HIS A 101 14.67 -12.89 4.89
N GLY A 102 15.95 -12.66 5.20
CA GLY A 102 16.67 -11.46 4.77
C GLY A 102 16.70 -11.33 3.25
N VAL A 103 17.04 -12.41 2.54
CA VAL A 103 17.07 -12.44 1.07
C VAL A 103 15.67 -12.22 0.47
N THR A 104 14.63 -12.85 1.02
CA THR A 104 13.24 -12.65 0.55
C THR A 104 12.71 -11.24 0.87
N SER A 105 13.36 -10.50 1.76
CA SER A 105 13.01 -9.11 2.09
C SER A 105 13.69 -8.08 1.17
N ILE A 106 14.67 -8.50 0.35
CA ILE A 106 15.35 -7.61 -0.62
C ILE A 106 14.37 -6.83 -1.52
N PRO A 107 13.30 -7.45 -2.08
CA PRO A 107 12.33 -6.73 -2.91
C PRO A 107 11.65 -5.56 -2.18
N TRP A 108 11.55 -5.61 -0.85
CA TRP A 108 10.97 -4.54 -0.04
C TRP A 108 11.95 -3.37 0.15
N LEU A 109 13.26 -3.62 0.16
CA LEU A 109 14.28 -2.56 0.21
C LEU A 109 14.34 -1.77 -1.09
N VAL A 110 14.13 -2.45 -2.23
CA VAL A 110 14.14 -1.80 -3.55
C VAL A 110 12.78 -1.17 -3.92
N LYS A 111 11.84 -1.04 -2.97
CA LYS A 111 10.57 -0.33 -3.15
C LYS A 111 10.69 1.04 -3.83
N PRO A 112 11.64 1.93 -3.46
CA PRO A 112 11.80 3.22 -4.14
C PRO A 112 12.08 3.08 -5.64
N VAL A 113 12.80 2.03 -6.02
CA VAL A 113 13.09 1.73 -7.43
C VAL A 113 11.82 1.28 -8.15
N TRP A 114 11.00 0.44 -7.51
CA TRP A 114 9.71 0.02 -8.06
C TRP A 114 8.73 1.19 -8.19
N GLY A 115 8.66 2.08 -7.19
CA GLY A 115 7.85 3.29 -7.24
C GLY A 115 8.26 4.21 -8.40
N LEU A 116 9.56 4.45 -8.55
CA LEU A 116 10.08 5.21 -9.70
C LEU A 116 9.75 4.51 -11.03
N LEU A 117 9.82 3.18 -11.10
CA LEU A 117 9.50 2.42 -12.31
C LEU A 117 8.01 2.55 -12.68
N THR A 118 7.12 2.46 -11.69
CA THR A 118 5.66 2.59 -11.89
C THR A 118 5.25 4.02 -12.27
N ASP A 119 5.98 5.02 -11.77
CA ASP A 119 5.70 6.44 -12.07
C ASP A 119 6.22 6.86 -13.45
N VAL A 120 7.37 6.31 -13.87
CA VAL A 120 8.08 6.75 -15.08
C VAL A 120 7.67 5.97 -16.33
N LEU A 121 7.29 4.69 -16.22
CA LEU A 121 6.98 3.86 -17.38
C LEU A 121 5.47 3.55 -17.47
N PRO A 122 4.63 4.36 -18.13
CA PRO A 122 3.26 3.95 -18.42
C PRO A 122 3.27 2.80 -19.44
N VAL A 123 2.91 1.58 -19.05
CA VAL A 123 2.87 0.43 -19.98
C VAL A 123 1.55 0.44 -20.76
N ALA A 124 1.63 0.40 -22.10
CA ALA A 124 0.48 0.31 -23.01
C ALA A 124 -0.57 1.44 -22.90
N GLY A 125 -0.16 2.67 -22.56
CA GLY A 125 -1.09 3.82 -22.43
C GLY A 125 -1.96 3.84 -21.16
N TYR A 126 -1.75 2.87 -20.26
CA TYR A 126 -2.35 2.85 -18.91
C TYR A 126 -1.24 3.03 -17.88
N ARG A 127 -1.46 3.89 -16.87
CA ARG A 127 -0.44 4.15 -15.85
C ARG A 127 -0.33 3.01 -14.82
N ARG A 128 -1.42 2.37 -14.37
CA ARG A 128 -1.37 1.50 -13.17
C ARG A 128 -1.98 0.11 -13.33
N ARG A 129 -3.04 -0.04 -14.13
CA ARG A 129 -3.66 -1.36 -14.48
C ARG A 129 -2.68 -2.47 -14.85
N PRO A 130 -1.71 -2.27 -15.77
CA PRO A 130 -0.82 -3.35 -16.18
C PRO A 130 0.12 -3.79 -15.05
N TYR A 131 0.55 -2.87 -14.17
CA TYR A 131 1.44 -3.19 -13.06
C TYR A 131 0.79 -4.10 -12.03
N PHE A 132 -0.47 -3.84 -11.69
CA PHE A 132 -1.25 -4.71 -10.81
C PHE A 132 -1.43 -6.12 -11.39
N VAL A 133 -1.77 -6.20 -12.67
CA VAL A 133 -1.99 -7.49 -13.35
C VAL A 133 -0.67 -8.27 -13.47
N LEU A 134 0.43 -7.60 -13.85
CA LEU A 134 1.75 -8.21 -13.94
C LEU A 134 2.25 -8.69 -12.57
N ALA A 135 2.09 -7.86 -11.53
CA ALA A 135 2.42 -8.24 -10.16
C ALA A 135 1.62 -9.48 -9.75
N GLY A 136 0.30 -9.46 -9.90
CA GLY A 136 -0.55 -10.58 -9.53
C GLY A 136 -0.25 -11.87 -10.31
N ILE A 137 0.03 -11.80 -11.62
CA ILE A 137 0.46 -12.96 -12.42
C ILE A 137 1.78 -13.52 -11.88
N MET A 138 2.76 -12.65 -11.59
CA MET A 138 4.04 -13.07 -11.03
C MET A 138 3.87 -13.73 -9.65
N GLY A 139 2.97 -13.21 -8.81
CA GLY A 139 2.61 -13.80 -7.53
C GLY A 139 1.93 -15.18 -7.67
N VAL A 140 0.97 -15.31 -8.58
CA VAL A 140 0.28 -16.58 -8.87
C VAL A 140 1.28 -17.63 -9.35
N ILE A 141 2.16 -17.29 -10.30
CA ILE A 141 3.18 -18.21 -10.82
C ILE A 141 4.12 -18.64 -9.70
N ALA A 142 4.59 -17.69 -8.88
CA ALA A 142 5.48 -17.98 -7.75
C ALA A 142 4.84 -18.96 -6.74
N MET A 143 3.60 -18.69 -6.31
CA MET A 143 2.91 -19.54 -5.34
C MET A 143 2.54 -20.91 -5.90
N LEU A 144 2.17 -20.98 -7.19
CA LEU A 144 1.87 -22.23 -7.88
C LEU A 144 3.12 -23.11 -8.03
N ILE A 145 4.28 -22.52 -8.35
CA ILE A 145 5.57 -23.24 -8.41
C ILE A 145 5.91 -23.86 -7.06
N VAL A 146 5.76 -23.10 -5.96
CA VAL A 146 6.04 -23.58 -4.60
C VAL A 146 5.06 -24.68 -4.18
N SER A 147 3.80 -24.58 -4.59
CA SER A 147 2.76 -25.55 -4.23
C SER A 147 2.86 -26.87 -5.00
N LEU A 148 3.16 -26.82 -6.31
CA LEU A 148 3.17 -28.02 -7.17
C LEU A 148 4.44 -28.85 -7.05
N HIS A 149 5.57 -28.27 -6.65
CA HIS A 149 6.85 -28.98 -6.62
C HIS A 149 7.30 -29.31 -5.19
N SER A 150 6.94 -30.51 -4.74
CA SER A 150 7.23 -30.96 -3.37
C SER A 150 8.72 -31.22 -3.10
N LYS A 151 9.55 -31.42 -4.13
CA LYS A 151 11.01 -31.71 -4.03
C LYS A 151 11.86 -30.64 -4.74
N LEU A 152 11.48 -29.38 -4.61
CA LEU A 152 12.22 -28.29 -5.25
C LEU A 152 13.55 -28.03 -4.52
N HIS A 153 14.62 -27.80 -5.27
CA HIS A 153 15.91 -27.41 -4.71
C HIS A 153 15.77 -26.09 -3.92
N VAL A 154 16.50 -25.95 -2.81
CA VAL A 154 16.41 -24.82 -1.87
C VAL A 154 16.42 -23.46 -2.57
N MET A 155 17.29 -23.32 -3.57
CA MET A 155 17.43 -22.11 -4.38
C MET A 155 16.18 -21.74 -5.18
N PHE A 156 15.48 -22.73 -5.76
CA PHE A 156 14.27 -22.45 -6.52
C PHE A 156 13.10 -22.05 -5.61
N ALA A 157 13.00 -22.64 -4.41
CA ALA A 157 11.99 -22.24 -3.43
C ALA A 157 12.24 -20.80 -2.94
N LEU A 158 13.50 -20.45 -2.69
CA LEU A 158 13.94 -19.09 -2.38
C LEU A 158 13.60 -18.09 -3.49
N LEU A 159 13.91 -18.42 -4.75
CA LEU A 159 13.60 -17.57 -5.89
C LEU A 159 12.10 -17.37 -6.07
N ALA A 160 11.30 -18.42 -5.87
CA ALA A 160 9.85 -18.32 -5.94
C ALA A 160 9.28 -17.47 -4.79
N LEU A 161 9.75 -17.67 -3.55
CA LEU A 161 9.35 -16.83 -2.40
C LEU A 161 9.79 -15.36 -2.57
N MET A 162 10.98 -15.13 -3.11
CA MET A 162 11.47 -13.80 -3.46
C MET A 162 10.61 -13.16 -4.56
N SER A 163 10.21 -13.92 -5.57
CA SER A 163 9.32 -13.44 -6.65
C SER A 163 7.91 -13.13 -6.12
N GLY A 164 7.38 -13.95 -5.21
CA GLY A 164 6.12 -13.66 -4.52
C GLY A 164 6.19 -12.41 -3.65
N SER A 165 7.29 -12.24 -2.92
CA SER A 165 7.59 -11.04 -2.15
C SER A 165 7.70 -9.79 -3.03
N ALA A 166 8.36 -9.90 -4.19
CA ALA A 166 8.44 -8.83 -5.19
C ALA A 166 7.07 -8.47 -5.78
N SER A 167 6.22 -9.47 -6.06
CA SER A 167 4.85 -9.26 -6.51
C SER A 167 4.06 -8.41 -5.52
N VAL A 168 4.09 -8.77 -4.23
CA VAL A 168 3.38 -8.00 -3.19
C VAL A 168 3.96 -6.59 -3.08
N ALA A 169 5.29 -6.44 -3.12
CA ALA A 169 5.94 -5.13 -3.07
C ALA A 169 5.55 -4.23 -4.26
N ILE A 170 5.43 -4.79 -5.48
CA ILE A 170 5.00 -4.03 -6.67
C ILE A 170 3.54 -3.61 -6.55
N ALA A 171 2.65 -4.50 -6.07
CA ALA A 171 1.26 -4.16 -5.84
C ALA A 171 1.11 -3.05 -4.77
N ASP A 172 1.91 -3.13 -3.71
CA ASP A 172 1.96 -2.16 -2.60
C ASP A 172 2.38 -0.76 -3.09
N VAL A 173 3.48 -0.64 -3.84
CA VAL A 173 3.90 0.67 -4.38
C VAL A 173 2.90 1.23 -5.39
N THR A 174 2.21 0.37 -6.14
CA THR A 174 1.20 0.80 -7.12
C THR A 174 -0.03 1.37 -6.41
N ILE A 175 -0.49 0.74 -5.31
CA ILE A 175 -1.60 1.28 -4.52
C ILE A 175 -1.17 2.53 -3.72
N ASP A 176 0.06 2.58 -3.21
CA ASP A 176 0.62 3.77 -2.54
C ASP A 176 0.59 4.98 -3.51
N ALA A 177 1.01 4.79 -4.76
CA ALA A 177 0.96 5.84 -5.78
C ALA A 177 -0.48 6.29 -6.06
N CYS A 178 -1.45 5.36 -6.08
CA CYS A 178 -2.88 5.71 -6.17
C CYS A 178 -3.35 6.52 -4.96
N VAL A 179 -3.02 6.09 -3.75
CA VAL A 179 -3.41 6.80 -2.52
C VAL A 179 -2.80 8.20 -2.51
N ALA A 180 -1.53 8.33 -2.91
CA ALA A 180 -0.85 9.62 -3.01
C ALA A 180 -1.54 10.56 -4.00
N GLU A 181 -1.87 10.11 -5.21
CA GLU A 181 -2.59 10.94 -6.17
C GLU A 181 -3.99 11.33 -5.68
N ASN A 182 -4.75 10.37 -5.12
CA ASN A 182 -6.08 10.66 -4.58
C ASN A 182 -6.01 11.63 -3.38
N SER A 183 -4.95 11.57 -2.59
CA SER A 183 -4.72 12.51 -1.48
C SER A 183 -4.39 13.94 -1.95
N LEU A 184 -3.79 14.08 -3.14
CA LEU A 184 -3.56 15.39 -3.76
C LEU A 184 -4.85 15.98 -4.36
N ILE A 185 -5.70 15.13 -4.94
CA ILE A 185 -7.00 15.54 -5.50
C ILE A 185 -8.00 15.87 -4.38
N HIS A 186 -7.98 15.10 -3.28
CA HIS A 186 -8.86 15.28 -2.13
C HIS A 186 -8.06 15.44 -0.82
N PRO A 187 -7.44 16.61 -0.58
CA PRO A 187 -6.61 16.85 0.60
C PRO A 187 -7.37 16.68 1.92
N HIS A 188 -8.68 16.98 1.95
CA HIS A 188 -9.51 16.83 3.15
C HIS A 188 -9.72 15.37 3.57
N LEU A 189 -9.56 14.41 2.64
CA LEU A 189 -9.72 12.96 2.88
C LEU A 189 -8.37 12.23 3.04
N ALA A 190 -7.23 12.91 2.92
CA ALA A 190 -5.91 12.28 2.93
C ALA A 190 -5.66 11.45 4.21
N ALA A 191 -6.05 12.01 5.37
CA ALA A 191 -5.93 11.32 6.65
C ALA A 191 -6.86 10.08 6.74
N ASP A 192 -8.06 10.15 6.17
CA ASP A 192 -9.00 9.04 6.13
C ASP A 192 -8.50 7.90 5.22
N MET A 193 -7.88 8.22 4.09
CA MET A 193 -7.27 7.23 3.20
C MET A 193 -6.13 6.46 3.88
N MET A 194 -5.25 7.16 4.60
CA MET A 194 -4.17 6.53 5.33
C MET A 194 -4.69 5.69 6.50
N SER A 195 -5.70 6.18 7.19
CA SER A 195 -6.38 5.44 8.26
C SER A 195 -7.06 4.17 7.73
N LEU A 196 -7.68 4.25 6.55
CA LEU A 196 -8.28 3.11 5.86
C LEU A 196 -7.23 2.04 5.52
N ASN A 197 -6.08 2.44 4.98
CA ASN A 197 -4.98 1.52 4.73
C ASN A 197 -4.57 0.78 6.02
N GLY A 198 -4.25 1.53 7.08
CA GLY A 198 -3.85 0.96 8.37
C GLY A 198 -4.92 0.03 8.98
N PHE A 199 -6.19 0.42 8.87
CA PHE A 199 -7.33 -0.39 9.30
C PHE A 199 -7.42 -1.70 8.52
N CYS A 200 -7.39 -1.64 7.18
CA CYS A 200 -7.43 -2.83 6.33
C CYS A 200 -6.26 -3.78 6.61
N SER A 201 -5.04 -3.24 6.69
CA SER A 201 -3.83 -4.01 6.98
C SER A 201 -3.90 -4.69 8.35
N SER A 202 -4.39 -3.99 9.37
CA SER A 202 -4.55 -4.54 10.73
C SER A 202 -5.60 -5.65 10.78
N VAL A 203 -6.78 -5.45 10.18
CA VAL A 203 -7.85 -6.45 10.14
C VAL A 203 -7.40 -7.69 9.35
N GLY A 204 -6.78 -7.47 8.19
CA GLY A 204 -6.22 -8.54 7.37
C GLY A 204 -5.14 -9.33 8.08
N GLY A 205 -4.21 -8.63 8.75
CA GLY A 205 -3.14 -9.23 9.54
C GLY A 205 -3.67 -10.05 10.71
N LEU A 206 -4.67 -9.54 11.44
CA LEU A 206 -5.30 -10.27 12.54
C LEU A 206 -5.89 -11.60 12.05
N ILE A 207 -6.69 -11.56 10.98
CA ILE A 207 -7.29 -12.77 10.38
C ILE A 207 -6.18 -13.70 9.85
N GLY A 208 -5.16 -13.13 9.20
CA GLY A 208 -4.04 -13.87 8.62
C GLY A 208 -3.27 -14.65 9.66
N PHE A 209 -2.82 -13.99 10.73
CA PHE A 209 -2.11 -14.64 11.81
C PHE A 209 -2.98 -15.64 12.57
N SER A 210 -4.25 -15.31 12.86
CA SER A 210 -5.14 -16.23 13.57
C SER A 210 -5.40 -17.54 12.81
N ILE A 211 -5.59 -17.47 11.48
CA ILE A 211 -5.90 -18.65 10.67
C ILE A 211 -4.63 -19.38 10.22
N SER A 212 -3.51 -18.68 10.06
CA SER A 212 -2.26 -19.24 9.52
C SER A 212 -1.78 -20.51 10.24
N GLY A 213 -1.80 -20.53 11.57
CA GLY A 213 -1.35 -21.69 12.35
C GLY A 213 -2.23 -22.93 12.13
N PHE A 214 -3.54 -22.74 12.04
CA PHE A 214 -4.47 -23.82 11.73
C PHE A 214 -4.26 -24.35 10.31
N LEU A 215 -4.07 -23.45 9.34
CA LEU A 215 -3.83 -23.80 7.94
C LEU A 215 -2.56 -24.65 7.77
N VAL A 216 -1.47 -24.23 8.42
CA VAL A 216 -0.18 -24.94 8.38
C VAL A 216 -0.30 -26.32 9.02
N HIS A 217 -1.03 -26.46 10.13
CA HIS A 217 -1.21 -27.76 10.78
C HIS A 217 -2.13 -28.71 9.98
N ALA A 218 -3.17 -28.19 9.33
CA ALA A 218 -4.15 -29.02 8.62
C ALA A 218 -3.69 -29.47 7.22
N ILE A 219 -3.05 -28.58 6.46
CA ILE A 219 -2.76 -28.76 5.02
C ILE A 219 -1.24 -28.81 4.76
N GLY A 220 -0.43 -28.58 5.79
CA GLY A 220 1.02 -28.45 5.69
C GLY A 220 1.45 -27.07 5.18
N SER A 221 2.75 -26.79 5.32
CA SER A 221 3.35 -25.52 4.88
C SER A 221 3.28 -25.33 3.35
N GLN A 222 3.47 -26.39 2.57
CA GLN A 222 3.37 -26.34 1.10
C GLN A 222 1.96 -26.05 0.60
N GLY A 223 0.95 -26.69 1.19
CA GLY A 223 -0.46 -26.44 0.85
C GLY A 223 -0.89 -25.03 1.25
N THR A 224 -0.42 -24.56 2.42
CA THR A 224 -0.67 -23.19 2.90
C THR A 224 -0.08 -22.13 1.97
N LEU A 225 1.13 -22.34 1.46
CA LEU A 225 1.73 -21.45 0.45
C LEU A 225 0.95 -21.48 -0.87
N GLY A 226 0.36 -22.63 -1.25
CA GLY A 226 -0.54 -22.72 -2.40
C GLY A 226 -1.82 -21.88 -2.25
N ILE A 227 -2.37 -21.80 -1.04
CA ILE A 227 -3.56 -20.98 -0.75
C ILE A 227 -3.29 -19.48 -0.95
N LEU A 228 -2.03 -19.03 -0.86
CA LEU A 228 -1.64 -17.63 -1.16
C LEU A 228 -1.81 -17.24 -2.64
N THR A 229 -2.09 -18.21 -3.51
CA THR A 229 -2.56 -17.94 -4.88
C THR A 229 -3.87 -17.16 -4.88
N ILE A 230 -4.73 -17.35 -3.87
CA ILE A 230 -6.02 -16.65 -3.76
C ILE A 230 -5.81 -15.13 -3.56
N PRO A 231 -5.06 -14.64 -2.54
CA PRO A 231 -4.68 -13.23 -2.45
C PRO A 231 -4.06 -12.68 -3.74
N SER A 232 -3.16 -13.43 -4.38
CA SER A 232 -2.49 -13.00 -5.62
C SER A 232 -3.48 -12.84 -6.79
N ALA A 233 -4.44 -13.75 -6.93
CA ALA A 233 -5.51 -13.64 -7.92
C ALA A 233 -6.45 -12.45 -7.61
N LEU A 234 -6.65 -12.15 -6.33
CA LEU A 234 -7.46 -11.02 -5.89
C LEU A 234 -6.78 -9.67 -6.21
N VAL A 235 -5.45 -9.61 -6.18
CA VAL A 235 -4.66 -8.47 -6.68
C VAL A 235 -4.83 -8.28 -8.20
N ILE A 236 -4.85 -9.37 -8.98
CA ILE A 236 -5.16 -9.30 -10.43
C ILE A 236 -6.57 -8.71 -10.64
N LEU A 237 -7.56 -9.23 -9.89
CA LEU A 237 -8.93 -8.76 -9.97
C LEU A 237 -9.05 -7.28 -9.59
N ALA A 238 -8.37 -6.85 -8.52
CA ALA A 238 -8.28 -5.45 -8.12
C ALA A 238 -7.67 -4.58 -9.23
N GLY A 239 -6.62 -5.05 -9.91
CA GLY A 239 -6.02 -4.37 -11.07
C GLY A 239 -6.97 -4.18 -12.25
N ILE A 240 -7.84 -5.14 -12.51
CA ILE A 240 -8.85 -5.06 -13.58
C ILE A 240 -9.99 -4.10 -13.19
N LEU A 241 -10.42 -4.15 -11.93
CA LEU A 241 -11.49 -3.32 -11.38
C LEU A 241 -11.06 -1.86 -11.15
N LEU A 242 -9.77 -1.61 -10.91
CA LEU A 242 -9.25 -0.26 -10.72
C LEU A 242 -9.55 0.56 -11.97
N LYS A 243 -10.31 1.64 -11.84
CA LYS A 243 -10.68 2.49 -12.97
C LYS A 243 -9.59 3.54 -13.18
N ASP A 244 -8.67 3.27 -14.09
CA ASP A 244 -7.63 4.23 -14.48
C ASP A 244 -8.11 5.18 -15.58
N VAL A 245 -7.63 6.42 -15.51
CA VAL A 245 -7.69 7.39 -16.61
C VAL A 245 -6.78 6.88 -17.73
N HIS A 246 -7.39 6.49 -18.84
CA HIS A 246 -6.65 6.14 -20.06
C HIS A 246 -6.05 7.40 -20.67
N ILE A 247 -4.73 7.43 -20.88
CA ILE A 247 -4.04 8.57 -21.51
C ILE A 247 -3.63 8.13 -22.92
N PRO A 248 -4.41 8.44 -23.95
CA PRO A 248 -4.03 8.10 -25.32
C PRO A 248 -2.82 8.96 -25.75
N ASN A 249 -1.85 8.33 -26.42
CA ASN A 249 -0.62 8.94 -26.99
C ASN A 249 0.42 9.49 -25.99
N PHE A 250 0.96 8.63 -25.12
CA PHE A 250 2.13 8.99 -24.31
C PHE A 250 3.44 8.86 -25.12
N PRO A 251 4.26 9.92 -25.26
CA PRO A 251 5.51 9.88 -26.02
C PRO A 251 6.62 9.14 -25.24
N TYR A 252 6.66 7.81 -25.37
CA TYR A 252 7.67 6.91 -24.77
C TYR A 252 9.13 7.37 -24.96
N GLY A 253 9.45 7.94 -26.12
CA GLY A 253 10.82 8.39 -26.45
C GLY A 253 11.29 9.66 -25.73
N GLN A 254 10.39 10.42 -25.08
CA GLN A 254 10.76 11.61 -24.32
C GLN A 254 11.15 11.24 -22.89
N VAL A 255 10.45 10.28 -22.28
CA VAL A 255 10.73 9.82 -20.91
C VAL A 255 12.00 8.98 -20.82
N SER A 256 12.25 8.08 -21.79
CA SER A 256 13.51 7.32 -21.83
C SER A 256 14.75 8.23 -21.97
N ARG A 257 14.63 9.35 -22.71
CA ARG A 257 15.67 10.38 -22.80
C ARG A 257 15.84 11.17 -21.52
N MET A 258 14.73 11.50 -20.84
CA MET A 258 14.76 12.18 -19.54
C MET A 258 15.40 11.30 -18.47
N PHE A 259 15.10 10.00 -18.47
CA PHE A 259 15.70 9.02 -17.56
C PHE A 259 17.21 8.85 -17.81
N SER A 260 17.60 8.74 -19.09
CA SER A 260 19.02 8.73 -19.46
C SER A 260 19.72 10.02 -19.01
N SER A 261 19.02 11.15 -19.03
CA SER A 261 19.57 12.44 -18.56
C SER A 261 19.64 12.54 -17.03
N CYS A 262 18.64 12.05 -16.28
CA CYS A 262 18.64 12.01 -14.81
C CYS A 262 19.64 11.00 -14.25
N CYS A 263 19.81 9.84 -14.90
CA CYS A 263 20.78 8.83 -14.47
C CYS A 263 22.22 9.28 -14.74
N LEU A 264 22.44 10.09 -15.79
CA LEU A 264 23.75 10.66 -16.14
C LEU A 264 24.07 11.95 -15.36
N ARG A 265 23.08 12.62 -14.78
CA ARG A 265 23.25 13.88 -14.05
C ARG A 265 22.56 13.78 -12.68
N SER A 266 23.34 13.41 -11.67
CA SER A 266 22.94 13.30 -10.25
C SER A 266 22.63 14.66 -9.60
N ASP A 267 21.86 15.52 -10.27
CA ASP A 267 21.41 16.81 -9.73
C ASP A 267 19.99 16.69 -9.16
N ILE A 268 19.87 16.96 -7.86
CA ILE A 268 18.63 16.95 -7.07
C ILE A 268 17.51 17.82 -7.70
N SER A 269 17.88 18.88 -8.41
CA SER A 269 16.93 19.77 -9.10
C SER A 269 16.20 19.10 -10.28
N THR A 270 16.82 18.12 -10.92
CA THR A 270 16.21 17.38 -12.04
C THR A 270 15.20 16.35 -11.55
N LEU A 271 15.44 15.79 -10.35
CA LEU A 271 14.48 14.91 -9.67
C LEU A 271 13.16 15.64 -9.40
N TYR A 272 13.23 16.90 -8.93
CA TYR A 272 12.07 17.75 -8.68
C TYR A 272 11.25 18.06 -9.95
N ALA A 273 11.92 18.25 -11.10
CA ALA A 273 11.24 18.44 -12.37
C ALA A 273 10.51 17.17 -12.84
N CYS A 274 11.03 15.99 -12.51
CA CYS A 274 10.39 14.71 -12.80
C CYS A 274 9.12 14.51 -11.93
N THR A 275 9.15 14.93 -10.66
CA THR A 275 7.97 14.90 -9.77
C THR A 275 6.86 15.83 -10.26
N LYS A 276 7.21 17.00 -10.81
CA LYS A 276 6.25 17.97 -11.33
C LYS A 276 5.54 17.55 -12.62
N PHE A 277 6.07 16.58 -13.36
CA PHE A 277 5.42 16.01 -14.55
C PHE A 277 4.54 14.80 -14.21
N SER A 278 4.63 14.30 -12.98
CA SER A 278 3.86 13.17 -12.46
C SER A 278 2.54 13.59 -11.78
N VAL A 279 2.35 14.90 -11.54
CA VAL A 279 1.10 15.54 -11.11
C VAL A 279 0.43 16.17 -12.32
#